data_AF-G9B1A0-F1
#
_entry.id   AF-G9B1A0-F1
#
_cell.length_a   1.000
_cell.length_b   1.000
_cell.length_c   1.000
_cell.angle_alpha   90.00
_cell.angle_beta   90.00
_cell.angle_gamma   90.00
#
_symmetry.space_group_name_H-M   'P 1'
#
loop_
_entity.id
_entity.type
_entity.pdbx_description
1 polymer ?
#
loop_
_entity_poly.entity_id
_entity_poly.type
_entity_poly.pdbx_seq_one_letter_code
_entity_poly.pdbx_strand_id
1 'polypeptide(L)'
;NTLSFCHLNIGIDGISLYFVLLTTFITPLCLLSQWSNVHFNVKYFVISFLVMESFLIAFFVVLDLILFYVFYESVLVPMFLIVGIWGGSASRVRATFLLFLYTLAGSLFMLLAIMVIYYNVGTTDFNVLS
;
A
#
# COMPACT_ATOMS: atom_id res chain seq x y z
N ASN A 1 -14.05 2.98 -28.17
CA ASN A 1 -14.40 1.55 -28.02
C ASN A 1 -13.12 0.79 -27.70
N THR A 2 -12.68 0.67 -26.45
CA THR A 2 -13.38 0.19 -25.25
C THR A 2 -12.95 1.04 -24.03
N LEU A 3 -13.89 1.75 -23.39
CA LEU A 3 -13.66 2.25 -22.03
C LEU A 3 -13.82 1.05 -21.08
N SER A 4 -12.79 0.22 -21.00
CA SER A 4 -12.77 -0.90 -20.06
C SER A 4 -12.43 -0.34 -18.69
N PHE A 5 -13.43 -0.28 -17.81
CA PHE A 5 -13.23 -0.08 -16.38
C PHE A 5 -12.19 -1.08 -15.85
N CYS A 6 -11.14 -0.56 -15.19
CA CYS A 6 -10.04 -1.33 -14.59
C CYS A 6 -9.29 -2.22 -15.59
N HIS A 7 -8.34 -1.64 -16.32
CA HIS A 7 -7.36 -2.43 -17.05
C HIS A 7 -6.15 -2.68 -16.14
N LEU A 8 -5.60 -3.90 -16.15
CA LEU A 8 -4.32 -4.16 -15.47
C LEU A 8 -3.18 -3.54 -16.30
N ASN A 9 -3.06 -2.22 -16.19
CA ASN A 9 -2.03 -1.43 -16.85
C ASN A 9 -0.88 -1.22 -15.86
N ILE A 10 0.23 -1.89 -16.16
CA ILE A 10 1.42 -1.95 -15.32
C ILE A 10 2.51 -1.21 -16.08
N GLY A 11 3.09 -0.19 -15.46
CA GLY A 11 4.17 0.58 -16.05
C GLY A 11 5.07 1.19 -15.00
N ILE A 12 6.31 1.44 -15.39
CA ILE A 12 7.34 1.98 -14.50
C ILE A 12 7.86 3.27 -15.14
N ASP A 13 7.63 4.37 -14.44
CA ASP A 13 8.20 5.67 -14.76
C ASP A 13 9.56 5.82 -14.08
N GLY A 14 10.34 6.81 -14.53
CA GLY A 14 11.63 7.12 -13.92
C GLY A 14 11.55 7.36 -12.40
N ILE A 15 10.42 7.92 -11.92
CA ILE A 15 10.19 8.17 -10.49
C ILE A 15 9.79 6.89 -9.75
N SER A 16 8.87 6.08 -10.31
CA SER A 16 8.42 4.86 -9.63
C SER A 16 9.53 3.82 -9.52
N LEU A 17 10.48 3.80 -10.47
CA LEU A 17 11.67 2.95 -10.39
C LEU A 17 12.48 3.19 -9.11
N TYR A 18 12.72 4.46 -8.74
CA TYR A 18 13.44 4.78 -7.51
C TYR A 18 12.71 4.31 -6.25
N PHE A 19 11.38 4.44 -6.24
CA PHE A 19 10.58 3.99 -5.09
C PHE A 19 10.52 2.48 -4.97
N VAL A 20 10.40 1.73 -6.08
CA VAL A 20 10.45 0.26 -6.06
C VAL A 20 11.82 -0.24 -5.60
N LEU A 21 12.90 0.40 -6.04
CA LEU A 21 14.25 0.05 -5.60
C LEU A 21 14.45 0.37 -4.10
N LEU A 22 13.93 1.50 -3.65
CA LEU A 22 13.97 1.88 -2.24
C LEU A 22 13.16 0.91 -1.35
N THR A 23 11.95 0.51 -1.76
CA THR A 23 11.14 -0.45 -0.98
C THR A 23 11.83 -1.79 -0.88
N THR A 24 12.26 -2.37 -2.00
CA THR A 24 12.97 -3.67 -2.04
C THR A 24 14.30 -3.66 -1.30
N PHE A 25 14.95 -2.50 -1.13
CA PHE A 25 16.17 -2.37 -0.34
C PHE A 25 15.89 -2.23 1.17
N ILE A 26 14.86 -1.47 1.55
CA ILE A 26 14.51 -1.25 2.96
C ILE A 26 13.90 -2.49 3.59
N THR A 27 13.11 -3.27 2.85
CA THR A 27 12.43 -4.46 3.40
C THR A 27 13.36 -5.50 4.03
N PRO A 28 14.45 -5.96 3.39
CA PRO A 28 15.40 -6.87 4.03
C PRO A 28 16.15 -6.21 5.19
N LEU A 29 16.47 -4.92 5.10
CA LEU A 29 17.12 -4.17 6.20
C LEU A 29 16.23 -4.12 7.45
N CYS A 30 14.93 -3.89 7.27
CA CYS A 30 13.96 -3.93 8.36
C CYS A 30 13.87 -5.32 9.00
N LEU A 31 13.83 -6.38 8.19
CA LEU A 31 13.81 -7.76 8.69
C LEU A 31 15.10 -8.10 9.46
N LEU A 32 16.27 -7.69 8.97
CA LEU A 32 17.56 -7.89 9.65
C LEU A 32 17.63 -7.15 10.98
N SER A 33 17.09 -5.93 11.06
CA SER A 33 17.05 -5.13 12.29
C SER A 33 16.21 -5.80 13.40
N GLN A 34 15.20 -6.60 13.03
CA GLN A 34 14.31 -7.26 13.99
C GLN A 34 14.75 -8.66 14.40
N TRP A 35 15.91 -9.15 13.94
CA TRP A 35 16.40 -10.50 14.19
C TRP A 35 16.43 -10.89 15.68
N SER A 36 16.81 -9.97 16.56
CA SER A 36 16.92 -10.21 18.00
C SER A 36 15.68 -9.85 18.82
N ASN A 37 14.67 -9.21 18.22
CA ASN A 37 13.50 -8.69 18.94
C ASN A 37 12.26 -9.56 18.80
N VAL A 38 12.10 -10.27 17.68
CA VAL A 38 10.88 -11.05 17.39
C VAL A 38 11.11 -12.52 17.78
N HIS A 39 10.62 -12.90 18.96
CA HIS A 39 10.72 -14.28 19.45
C HIS A 39 9.43 -15.10 19.30
N PHE A 40 8.29 -14.44 19.05
CA PHE A 40 6.98 -15.07 18.94
C PHE A 40 6.48 -15.06 17.50
N ASN A 41 6.10 -16.23 16.98
CA ASN A 41 5.43 -16.40 15.68
C ASN A 41 6.17 -15.73 14.49
N VAL A 42 7.50 -15.87 14.45
CA VAL A 42 8.39 -15.27 13.42
C VAL A 42 7.92 -15.56 11.99
N LYS A 43 7.42 -16.78 11.73
CA LYS A 43 6.90 -17.14 10.40
C LYS A 43 5.78 -16.21 9.93
N TYR A 44 4.81 -15.92 10.79
CA TYR A 44 3.69 -15.04 10.46
C TYR A 44 4.14 -13.59 10.31
N PHE A 45 5.10 -13.15 11.13
CA PHE A 45 5.70 -11.81 11.01
C PHE A 45 6.35 -11.62 9.63
N VAL A 46 7.19 -12.56 9.19
CA VAL A 46 7.88 -12.49 7.90
C VAL A 46 6.87 -12.55 6.74
N ILE A 47 5.85 -13.42 6.82
CA ILE A 47 4.80 -13.50 5.79
C ILE A 47 4.05 -12.17 5.69
N SER A 48 3.61 -11.59 6.80
CA SER A 48 2.93 -10.28 6.79
C SER A 48 3.81 -9.19 6.20
N PHE A 49 5.12 -9.22 6.47
CA PHE A 49 6.07 -8.25 5.95
C PHE A 49 6.29 -8.38 4.43
N LEU A 50 6.41 -9.61 3.91
CA LEU A 50 6.53 -9.88 2.48
C LEU A 50 5.24 -9.56 1.71
N VAL A 51 4.07 -9.84 2.31
CA VAL A 51 2.78 -9.44 1.74
C VAL A 51 2.67 -7.92 1.66
N MET A 52 3.05 -7.21 2.72
CA MET A 52 3.08 -5.75 2.73
C MET A 52 4.00 -5.19 1.64
N GLU A 53 5.20 -5.75 1.49
CA GLU A 53 6.14 -5.38 0.42
C GLU A 53 5.53 -5.57 -0.98
N SER A 54 4.86 -6.70 -1.21
CA SER A 54 4.23 -6.98 -2.51
C SER A 54 3.17 -5.94 -2.88
N PHE A 55 2.38 -5.48 -1.91
CA PHE A 55 1.38 -4.43 -2.13
C PHE A 55 2.01 -3.06 -2.36
N LEU A 56 3.11 -2.74 -1.66
CA LEU A 56 3.86 -1.50 -1.87
C LEU A 56 4.49 -1.45 -3.27
N ILE A 57 5.04 -2.57 -3.75
CA ILE A 57 5.58 -2.65 -5.11
C ILE A 57 4.45 -2.51 -6.13
N ALA A 58 3.33 -3.22 -5.94
CA ALA A 58 2.17 -3.12 -6.84
C ALA A 58 1.62 -1.69 -6.92
N PHE A 59 1.54 -0.98 -5.79
CA PHE A 59 1.12 0.42 -5.72
C PHE A 59 1.95 1.35 -6.61
N PHE A 60 3.27 1.17 -6.69
CA PHE A 60 4.14 2.02 -7.52
C PHE A 60 4.12 1.69 -9.02
N VAL A 61 3.64 0.51 -9.38
CA VAL A 61 3.70 0.01 -10.77
C VAL A 61 2.35 0.15 -11.49
N VAL A 62 1.26 0.33 -10.74
CA VAL A 62 -0.08 0.44 -11.31
C VAL A 62 -0.32 1.83 -11.90
N LEU A 63 -0.79 1.85 -13.14
CA LEU A 63 -1.12 3.06 -13.90
C LEU A 63 -2.63 3.35 -13.98
N ASP A 64 -3.44 2.68 -13.17
CA ASP A 64 -4.89 2.89 -13.14
C ASP A 64 -5.31 3.44 -11.76
N LEU A 65 -5.99 4.59 -11.72
CA LEU A 65 -6.31 5.31 -10.47
C LEU A 65 -7.12 4.48 -9.46
N ILE A 66 -8.05 3.66 -9.95
CA ILE A 66 -8.87 2.80 -9.08
C ILE A 66 -8.03 1.65 -8.51
N LEU A 67 -7.22 0.99 -9.34
CA LEU A 67 -6.32 -0.08 -8.86
C LEU A 67 -5.28 0.50 -7.88
N PHE A 68 -4.77 1.70 -8.14
CA PHE A 68 -3.89 2.43 -7.23
C PHE A 68 -4.54 2.61 -5.85
N TYR A 69 -5.80 3.06 -5.81
CA TYR A 69 -6.57 3.18 -4.56
C TYR A 69 -6.71 1.83 -3.84
N VAL A 70 -7.00 0.75 -4.57
CA VAL A 70 -7.16 -0.59 -3.99
C VAL A 70 -5.86 -1.09 -3.37
N PHE A 71 -4.72 -0.95 -4.05
CA PHE A 71 -3.43 -1.34 -3.49
C PHE A 71 -3.03 -0.46 -2.31
N TYR A 72 -3.31 0.85 -2.38
CA TYR A 72 -3.08 1.78 -1.27
C TYR A 72 -3.82 1.33 0.01
N GLU A 73 -5.12 1.01 -0.09
CA GLU A 73 -5.90 0.50 1.04
C GLU A 73 -5.43 -0.89 1.49
N SER A 74 -5.01 -1.74 0.55
CA SER A 74 -4.58 -3.12 0.86
C SER A 74 -3.33 -3.17 1.75
N VAL A 75 -2.42 -2.19 1.65
CA VAL A 75 -1.23 -2.06 2.52
C VAL A 75 -1.62 -1.89 3.99
N LEU A 76 -2.78 -1.29 4.28
CA LEU A 76 -3.24 -1.06 5.65
C LEU A 76 -3.48 -2.35 6.42
N VAL A 77 -3.93 -3.42 5.75
CA VAL A 77 -4.25 -4.69 6.41
C VAL A 77 -3.00 -5.37 7.00
N PRO A 78 -1.91 -5.62 6.24
CA PRO A 78 -0.66 -6.11 6.81
C PRO A 78 -0.06 -5.16 7.86
N MET A 79 -0.12 -3.85 7.63
CA MET A 79 0.42 -2.86 8.57
C MET A 79 -0.32 -2.91 9.91
N PHE A 80 -1.65 -3.04 9.89
CA PHE A 80 -2.48 -3.21 11.06
C PHE A 80 -2.08 -4.45 11.87
N LEU A 81 -1.83 -5.59 11.20
CA LEU A 81 -1.39 -6.81 11.86
C LEU A 81 0.00 -6.67 12.50
N ILE A 82 0.96 -6.07 11.77
CA ILE A 82 2.33 -5.90 12.24
C ILE A 82 2.37 -5.04 13.51
N VAL A 83 1.73 -3.87 13.49
CA VAL A 83 1.72 -2.95 14.65
C VAL A 83 0.86 -3.51 15.79
N GLY A 84 -0.27 -4.14 15.48
CA GLY A 84 -1.20 -4.66 16.47
C GLY A 84 -0.66 -5.84 17.29
N ILE A 85 0.02 -6.78 16.64
CA ILE A 85 0.52 -7.99 17.29
C ILE A 85 1.95 -7.78 17.80
N TRP A 86 2.87 -7.35 16.93
CA TRP A 86 4.30 -7.25 17.23
C TRP A 86 4.75 -5.86 17.70
N GLY A 87 3.84 -4.89 17.85
CA GLY A 87 4.15 -3.59 18.45
C GLY A 87 4.68 -3.71 19.88
N GLY A 88 5.78 -3.02 20.19
CA GLY A 88 6.43 -3.08 21.50
C GLY A 88 5.75 -2.29 22.62
N SER A 89 4.85 -1.36 22.30
CA SER A 89 4.20 -0.48 23.30
C SER A 89 3.00 -1.16 23.99
N ALA A 90 2.78 -0.84 25.26
CA ALA A 90 1.57 -1.22 26.00
C ALA A 90 0.29 -0.66 25.34
N SER A 91 0.39 0.48 24.65
CA SER A 91 -0.71 1.13 23.94
C SER A 91 -0.81 0.75 22.45
N ARG A 92 -0.17 -0.36 22.02
CA ARG A 92 -0.14 -0.80 20.61
C ARG A 92 -1.53 -0.91 19.97
N VAL A 93 -2.53 -1.40 20.71
CA VAL A 93 -3.90 -1.57 20.20
C VAL A 93 -4.48 -0.20 19.83
N ARG A 94 -4.35 0.77 20.74
CA ARG A 94 -4.77 2.15 20.48
C ARG A 94 -4.01 2.73 19.28
N ALA A 95 -2.68 2.61 19.24
CA ALA A 95 -1.88 3.13 18.13
C ALA A 95 -2.30 2.54 16.77
N THR A 96 -2.60 1.23 16.73
CA THR A 96 -3.04 0.53 15.51
C THR A 96 -4.41 1.03 15.04
N PHE A 97 -5.36 1.24 15.95
CA PHE A 97 -6.66 1.81 15.60
C PHE A 97 -6.58 3.25 15.13
N LEU A 98 -5.73 4.08 15.75
CA LEU A 98 -5.52 5.45 15.27
C LEU A 98 -4.86 5.45 13.89
N LEU A 99 -3.86 4.60 13.65
CA LEU A 99 -3.24 4.46 12.32
C LEU A 99 -4.30 4.13 11.27
N PHE A 100 -5.13 3.11 11.52
CA PHE A 100 -6.18 2.70 10.60
C PHE A 100 -7.23 3.80 10.37
N LEU A 101 -7.71 4.46 11.43
CA LEU A 101 -8.75 5.48 11.31
C LEU A 101 -8.26 6.73 10.59
N TYR A 102 -7.02 7.18 10.86
CA TYR A 102 -6.48 8.36 10.18
C TYR A 102 -6.24 8.11 8.69
N THR A 103 -5.73 6.93 8.32
CA THR A 103 -5.51 6.60 6.91
C THR A 103 -6.82 6.37 6.16
N LEU A 104 -7.77 5.67 6.76
CA LEU A 104 -9.09 5.39 6.16
C LEU A 104 -9.90 6.68 5.99
N ALA A 105 -9.89 7.57 6.99
CA ALA A 105 -10.58 8.85 6.87
C ALA A 105 -10.01 9.70 5.71
N GLY A 106 -8.68 9.72 5.56
CA GLY A 106 -8.04 10.41 4.45
C GLY A 106 -8.30 9.75 3.09
N SER A 107 -8.31 8.43 3.02
CA SER A 107 -8.48 7.71 1.77
C SER A 107 -9.89 7.80 1.20
N LEU A 108 -10.93 7.86 2.05
CA LEU A 108 -12.30 8.12 1.57
C LEU A 108 -12.41 9.44 0.81
N PHE A 109 -11.64 10.46 1.20
CA PHE A 109 -11.59 11.72 0.47
C PHE A 109 -10.88 11.55 -0.89
N MET A 110 -9.81 10.76 -0.94
CA MET A 110 -9.14 10.39 -2.20
C MET A 110 -10.08 9.63 -3.14
N LEU A 111 -10.90 8.70 -2.63
CA LEU A 111 -11.90 7.97 -3.41
C LEU A 111 -12.91 8.92 -4.07
N LEU A 112 -13.41 9.91 -3.32
CA LEU A 112 -14.32 10.93 -3.84
C LEU A 112 -13.67 11.73 -4.97
N ALA A 113 -12.40 12.10 -4.84
CA ALA A 113 -11.67 12.81 -5.90
C ALA A 113 -11.54 11.94 -7.17
N ILE A 114 -11.21 10.65 -7.03
CA ILE A 114 -11.11 9.71 -8.16
C ILE A 114 -12.47 9.57 -8.87
N MET A 115 -13.57 9.49 -8.11
CA MET A 115 -14.93 9.45 -8.68
C MET A 115 -15.28 10.70 -9.49
N VAL A 116 -14.87 11.89 -9.01
CA VAL A 116 -15.08 13.15 -9.74
C VAL A 116 -14.26 13.20 -11.02
N ILE A 117 -12.99 12.76 -10.98
CA ILE A 117 -12.15 12.67 -12.18
C ILE A 117 -12.77 11.71 -13.21
N TYR A 118 -13.22 10.55 -12.75
CA TYR A 118 -13.88 9.57 -13.60
C TYR A 118 -15.15 10.12 -14.25
N TYR A 119 -15.97 10.87 -13.51
CA TYR A 119 -17.18 11.50 -14.06
C TYR A 119 -16.86 12.55 -15.14
N ASN A 120 -15.79 13.32 -14.97
CA ASN A 120 -15.43 14.41 -15.89
C ASN A 120 -14.70 13.92 -17.15
N VAL A 121 -13.79 12.97 -17.02
CA VAL A 121 -12.90 12.53 -18.12
C VAL A 121 -13.36 11.20 -18.73
N GLY A 122 -14.09 10.37 -17.98
CA GLY A 122 -14.59 9.07 -18.45
C GLY A 122 -13.54 7.95 -18.48
N THR A 123 -12.29 8.21 -18.05
CA THR A 123 -11.21 7.22 -17.93
C THR A 123 -10.49 7.33 -16.58
N THR A 124 -9.84 6.24 -16.15
CA THR A 124 -9.01 6.16 -14.94
C THR A 124 -7.54 5.88 -15.21
N ASP A 125 -7.16 5.73 -16.49
CA ASP A 125 -5.78 5.49 -16.89
C ASP A 125 -4.92 6.75 -16.67
N PHE A 126 -3.86 6.63 -15.89
CA PHE A 126 -2.91 7.72 -15.63
C PHE A 126 -2.29 8.27 -16.93
N ASN A 127 -1.92 7.40 -17.88
CA ASN A 127 -1.31 7.81 -19.15
C ASN A 127 -2.22 8.67 -20.04
N VAL A 128 -3.53 8.55 -19.88
CA VAL A 128 -4.51 9.34 -20.64
C VAL A 128 -4.82 10.66 -19.93
N LEU A 129 -4.58 10.71 -18.62
CA LEU A 129 -4.85 11.86 -17.75
C LEU A 129 -3.66 12.83 -17.63
N SER A 130 -2.43 12.38 -17.89
CA SER A 130 -1.20 13.21 -17.92
C SER A 130 -1.05 14.00 -19.20
#